data_AF-A0A8H7X730-F1
#
_entry.id   AF-A0A8H7X730-F1
#
_cell.length_a   1.000
_cell.length_b   1.000
_cell.length_c   1.000
_cell.angle_alpha   90.00
_cell.angle_beta   90.00
_cell.angle_gamma   90.00
#
_symmetry.space_group_name_H-M   'P 1'
#
loop_
_entity.id
_entity.type
_entity.pdbx_description
1 polymer ?
#
loop_
_entity_poly.entity_id
_entity_poly.type
_entity_poly.pdbx_seq_one_letter_code
_entity_poly.pdbx_strand_id
1 'polypeptide(L)'
;MAFDGIYEFGPQFLNAFPAALTSIFRSGNKTAFDKTIAGYHAAAEAANTASQFRWFIDQGTWSFATPSAFDWLTQLQSYTLEDVVDKIRGPVFVGDSASDTVFAGQAAKLAGKLVPNCVMFMPKKDVTKFNGMKIKANLVNLATLVAVSVDLLASRN
;
A
#
# COMPACT_ATOMS: atom_id res chain seq x y z
N MET A 1 1.68 -2.28 13.72
CA MET A 1 2.92 -2.26 12.92
C MET A 1 2.51 -2.41 11.47
N ALA A 2 2.75 -1.39 10.64
CA ALA A 2 2.55 -1.46 9.20
C ALA A 2 3.82 -2.08 8.59
N PHE A 3 3.83 -3.40 8.43
CA PHE A 3 4.74 -4.04 7.50
C PHE A 3 4.03 -4.00 6.16
N ASP A 4 4.42 -3.08 5.29
CA ASP A 4 3.79 -2.95 3.98
C ASP A 4 4.83 -2.91 2.88
N GLY A 5 4.66 -3.78 1.90
CA GLY A 5 5.50 -3.90 0.74
C GLY A 5 4.96 -3.07 -0.41
N ILE A 6 4.95 -1.74 -0.31
CA ILE A 6 4.33 -0.93 -1.37
C ILE A 6 5.34 -0.63 -2.49
N TYR A 7 5.00 -0.98 -3.73
CA TYR A 7 5.80 -0.61 -4.90
C TYR A 7 5.33 0.70 -5.54
N GLU A 8 4.02 0.85 -5.71
CA GLU A 8 3.33 2.03 -6.24
C GLU A 8 2.25 2.47 -5.27
N PHE A 9 2.34 3.69 -4.75
CA PHE A 9 1.39 4.21 -3.78
C PHE A 9 0.21 4.93 -4.47
N GLY A 10 0.48 5.96 -5.27
CA GLY A 10 -0.54 6.82 -5.88
C GLY A 10 -1.61 6.10 -6.72
N PRO A 11 -1.25 5.16 -7.62
CA PRO A 11 -2.23 4.43 -8.40
C PRO A 11 -3.24 3.61 -7.56
N GLN A 12 -2.85 3.15 -6.36
CA GLN A 12 -3.75 2.36 -5.52
C GLN A 12 -4.89 3.20 -4.92
N PHE A 13 -4.64 4.49 -4.65
CA PHE A 13 -5.69 5.41 -4.19
C PHE A 13 -6.75 5.64 -5.27
N LEU A 14 -6.34 5.74 -6.55
CA LEU A 14 -7.28 5.90 -7.65
C LEU A 14 -8.21 4.68 -7.83
N ASN A 15 -7.76 3.49 -7.44
CA ASN A 15 -8.57 2.27 -7.47
C ASN A 15 -9.66 2.27 -6.38
N ALA A 16 -9.41 2.96 -5.26
CA ALA A 16 -10.39 3.12 -4.18
C ALA A 16 -11.43 4.21 -4.47
N PHE A 17 -11.20 5.06 -5.47
CA PHE A 17 -12.07 6.19 -5.79
C PHE A 17 -13.21 5.79 -6.73
N PRO A 18 -14.39 6.41 -6.63
CA PRO A 18 -15.46 6.21 -7.61
C PRO A 18 -14.98 6.53 -9.03
N ALA A 19 -15.36 5.71 -10.01
CA ALA A 19 -14.88 5.81 -11.40
C ALA A 19 -15.10 7.21 -12.01
N ALA A 20 -16.22 7.86 -11.70
CA ALA A 20 -16.51 9.23 -12.16
C ALA A 20 -15.48 10.24 -11.66
N LEU A 21 -15.05 10.13 -10.40
CA LEU A 21 -14.05 11.01 -9.80
C LEU A 21 -12.66 10.76 -10.41
N THR A 22 -12.30 9.49 -10.61
CA THR A 22 -11.07 9.09 -11.31
C THR A 22 -11.02 9.63 -12.74
N SER A 23 -12.15 9.67 -13.44
CA SER A 23 -12.23 10.27 -14.79
C SER A 23 -11.94 11.76 -14.78
N ILE A 24 -12.45 12.49 -13.78
CA ILE A 24 -12.20 13.94 -13.64
C ILE A 24 -10.72 14.20 -13.31
N PHE A 25 -10.13 13.38 -12.44
CA PHE A 25 -8.69 13.47 -12.14
C PHE A 25 -7.84 13.28 -13.41
N ARG A 26 -8.11 12.20 -14.15
CA ARG A 26 -7.37 11.86 -15.37
C ARG A 26 -7.53 12.89 -16.50
N SER A 27 -8.60 13.69 -16.49
CA SER A 27 -8.77 14.77 -17.46
C SER A 27 -7.87 15.99 -17.16
N GLY A 28 -7.13 15.98 -16.04
CA GLY A 28 -6.30 17.10 -15.61
C GLY A 28 -7.10 18.33 -15.15
N ASN A 29 -8.42 18.21 -14.97
CA ASN A 29 -9.25 19.35 -14.62
C ASN A 29 -9.27 19.57 -13.11
N LYS A 30 -8.21 20.23 -12.62
CA LYS A 30 -8.03 20.59 -11.21
C LYS A 30 -9.27 21.23 -10.58
N THR A 31 -9.82 22.25 -11.24
CA THR A 31 -10.99 23.00 -10.73
C THR A 31 -12.21 22.11 -10.58
N ALA A 32 -12.50 21.26 -11.58
CA ALA A 32 -13.63 20.33 -11.50
C ALA A 32 -13.41 19.26 -10.43
N PHE A 33 -12.18 18.75 -10.30
CA PHE A 33 -11.84 17.76 -9.28
C PHE A 33 -12.01 18.31 -7.87
N ASP A 34 -11.34 19.43 -7.56
CA ASP A 34 -11.39 20.07 -6.25
C ASP A 34 -12.84 20.45 -5.88
N LYS A 35 -13.62 20.97 -6.84
CA LYS A 35 -15.05 21.27 -6.63
C LYS A 35 -15.87 20.02 -6.31
N THR A 36 -15.60 18.91 -6.98
CA THR A 36 -16.30 17.64 -6.76
C THR A 36 -16.01 17.10 -5.37
N ILE A 37 -14.75 17.13 -4.94
CA ILE A 37 -14.33 16.75 -3.58
C ILE A 37 -15.01 17.63 -2.52
N ALA A 38 -15.04 18.95 -2.71
CA ALA A 38 -15.74 19.86 -1.80
C ALA A 38 -17.24 19.50 -1.68
N GLY A 39 -17.88 19.08 -2.77
CA GLY A 39 -19.25 18.57 -2.76
C GLY A 39 -19.42 17.31 -1.90
N TYR A 40 -18.49 16.35 -2.00
CA TYR A 40 -18.49 15.16 -1.13
C TYR A 40 -18.29 15.52 0.35
N HIS A 41 -17.43 16.49 0.66
CA HIS A 41 -17.23 16.97 2.03
C HIS A 41 -18.52 17.56 2.60
N ALA A 42 -19.13 18.51 1.88
CA ALA A 42 -20.36 19.16 2.31
C ALA A 42 -21.50 18.15 2.52
N ALA A 43 -21.62 17.14 1.65
CA ALA A 43 -22.62 16.09 1.80
C ALA A 43 -22.36 15.22 3.05
N ALA A 44 -21.11 14.86 3.32
CA ALA A 44 -20.75 14.05 4.48
C ALA A 44 -20.95 14.81 5.80
N GLU A 45 -20.68 16.12 5.82
CA GLU A 45 -20.99 17.01 6.94
C GLU A 45 -22.50 17.13 7.16
N ALA A 46 -23.28 17.40 6.11
CA ALA A 46 -24.73 17.51 6.18
C ALA A 46 -25.40 16.22 6.69
N ALA A 47 -24.84 15.06 6.32
CA ALA A 47 -25.31 13.76 6.80
C ALA A 47 -24.81 13.39 8.22
N ASN A 48 -23.92 14.19 8.82
CA ASN A 48 -23.21 13.89 10.06
C ASN A 48 -22.58 12.49 10.06
N THR A 49 -22.02 12.07 8.92
CA THR A 49 -21.39 10.75 8.77
C THR A 49 -19.89 10.91 8.61
N ALA A 50 -19.09 10.17 9.37
CA ALA A 50 -17.67 10.03 9.09
C ALA A 50 -17.46 9.05 7.93
N SER A 51 -17.26 9.56 6.71
CA SER A 51 -16.83 8.71 5.60
C SER A 51 -15.31 8.52 5.68
N GLN A 52 -14.85 7.28 5.52
CA GLN A 52 -13.42 6.99 5.35
C GLN A 52 -12.82 7.82 4.22
N PHE A 53 -13.59 8.03 3.15
CA PHE A 53 -13.21 8.87 2.02
C PHE A 53 -12.84 10.30 2.45
N ARG A 54 -13.69 10.98 3.24
CA ARG A 54 -13.39 12.32 3.76
C ARG A 54 -12.09 12.32 4.57
N TRP A 55 -11.95 11.37 5.49
CA TRP A 55 -10.74 11.26 6.31
C TRP A 55 -9.48 11.11 5.45
N PHE A 56 -9.50 10.28 4.41
CA PHE A 56 -8.34 10.12 3.52
C PHE A 56 -7.95 11.42 2.82
N ILE A 57 -8.94 12.16 2.30
CA ILE A 57 -8.68 13.46 1.66
C ILE A 57 -8.10 14.45 2.67
N ASP A 58 -8.74 14.59 3.84
CA ASP A 58 -8.31 15.53 4.89
C ASP A 58 -6.90 15.21 5.39
N GLN A 59 -6.64 13.94 5.71
CA GLN A 59 -5.32 13.53 6.17
C GLN A 59 -4.25 13.70 5.10
N GLY A 60 -4.59 13.38 3.84
CA GLY A 60 -3.68 13.54 2.71
C GLY A 60 -3.32 15.00 2.46
N THR A 61 -4.31 15.86 2.31
CA THR A 61 -4.13 17.30 2.09
C THR A 61 -3.39 17.97 3.25
N TRP A 62 -3.70 17.59 4.49
CA TRP A 62 -2.96 18.04 5.68
C TRP A 62 -1.50 17.58 5.67
N SER A 63 -1.24 16.28 5.44
CA SER A 63 0.13 15.72 5.47
C SER A 63 1.03 16.28 4.37
N PHE A 64 0.45 16.64 3.23
CA PHE A 64 1.17 17.19 2.07
C PHE A 64 1.13 18.73 2.04
N ALA A 65 0.59 19.37 3.09
CA ALA A 65 0.49 20.83 3.22
C ALA A 65 -0.12 21.51 1.97
N THR A 66 -1.14 20.89 1.38
CA THR A 66 -1.83 21.41 0.20
C THR A 66 -3.33 21.48 0.42
N PRO A 67 -4.00 22.59 0.07
CA PRO A 67 -5.45 22.68 0.17
C PRO A 67 -6.18 22.01 -1.01
N SER A 68 -5.45 21.52 -2.02
CA SER A 68 -6.03 20.93 -3.22
C SER A 68 -5.90 19.41 -3.19
N ALA A 69 -7.06 18.74 -3.27
CA ALA A 69 -7.12 17.29 -3.38
C ALA A 69 -6.53 16.81 -4.72
N PHE A 70 -6.68 17.60 -5.79
CA PHE A 70 -6.04 17.32 -7.07
C PHE A 70 -4.51 17.37 -6.96
N ASP A 71 -3.96 18.43 -6.35
CA ASP A 71 -2.51 18.58 -6.22
C ASP A 71 -1.93 17.49 -5.31
N TRP A 72 -2.63 17.16 -4.22
CA TRP A 72 -2.27 16.04 -3.35
C TRP A 72 -2.22 14.72 -4.12
N LEU A 73 -3.29 14.36 -4.85
CA LEU A 73 -3.37 13.10 -5.56
C LEU A 73 -2.36 13.02 -6.73
N THR A 74 -2.05 14.16 -7.34
CA THR A 74 -0.98 14.31 -8.33
C THR A 74 0.38 14.05 -7.71
N GLN A 75 0.68 14.64 -6.55
CA GLN A 75 1.91 14.37 -5.81
C GLN A 75 2.02 12.89 -5.42
N LEU A 76 0.93 12.25 -5.00
CA LEU A 76 0.96 10.82 -4.69
C LEU A 76 1.36 9.93 -5.87
N GLN A 77 1.10 10.35 -7.11
CA GLN A 77 1.49 9.54 -8.28
C GLN A 77 3.01 9.38 -8.42
N SER A 78 3.81 10.28 -7.85
CA SER A 78 5.28 10.16 -7.87
C SER A 78 5.83 9.23 -6.79
N TYR A 79 5.00 8.75 -5.86
CA TYR A 79 5.41 7.83 -4.80
C TYR A 79 5.42 6.40 -5.34
N THR A 80 6.46 6.11 -6.13
CA THR A 80 6.75 4.80 -6.71
C THR A 80 8.22 4.47 -6.55
N LEU A 81 8.54 3.17 -6.44
CA LEU A 81 9.91 2.68 -6.40
C LEU A 81 10.49 2.40 -7.80
N GLU A 82 9.74 2.65 -8.87
CA GLU A 82 10.10 2.26 -10.24
C GLU A 82 11.53 2.66 -10.66
N ASP A 83 11.95 3.89 -10.36
CA ASP A 83 13.25 4.44 -10.80
C ASP A 83 14.40 4.23 -9.79
N VAL A 84 14.11 3.60 -8.64
CA VAL A 84 15.05 3.50 -7.52
C VAL A 84 15.17 2.10 -6.92
N VAL A 85 14.25 1.18 -7.23
CA VAL A 85 14.21 -0.17 -6.64
C VAL A 85 15.50 -0.96 -6.92
N ASP A 86 16.09 -0.75 -8.09
CA ASP A 86 17.35 -1.37 -8.54
C ASP A 86 18.57 -0.88 -7.75
N LYS A 87 18.48 0.29 -7.12
CA LYS A 87 19.55 0.87 -6.28
C LYS A 87 19.56 0.29 -4.86
N ILE A 88 18.56 -0.49 -4.49
CA ILE A 88 18.44 -1.10 -3.16
C ILE A 88 19.32 -2.36 -3.09
N ARG A 89 20.49 -2.22 -2.45
CA ARG A 89 21.49 -3.31 -2.35
C ARG A 89 21.46 -4.08 -1.03
N GLY A 90 20.85 -3.49 0.00
CA GLY A 90 20.76 -4.12 1.32
C GLY A 90 19.63 -5.15 1.38
N PRO A 91 19.68 -6.10 2.34
CA PRO A 91 18.57 -7.00 2.59
C PRO A 91 17.31 -6.23 2.98
N VAL A 92 16.18 -6.55 2.35
CA VAL A 92 14.87 -5.95 2.62
C VAL A 92 13.90 -7.01 3.11
N PHE A 93 13.22 -6.70 4.21
CA PHE A 93 12.06 -7.46 4.65
C PHE A 93 10.78 -6.87 4.05
N VAL A 94 10.03 -7.66 3.30
CA VAL A 94 8.76 -7.27 2.67
C VAL A 94 7.61 -7.99 3.35
N GLY A 95 6.73 -7.25 4.01
CA GLY A 95 5.50 -7.80 4.59
C GLY A 95 4.31 -7.62 3.65
N ASP A 96 3.51 -8.67 3.52
CA ASP A 96 2.19 -8.63 2.91
C ASP A 96 1.12 -8.80 3.98
N SER A 97 0.08 -7.98 3.99
CA SER A 97 -1.00 -8.09 4.96
C SER A 97 -2.17 -8.86 4.35
N ALA A 98 -2.56 -9.95 5.01
CA ALA A 98 -3.69 -10.78 4.58
C ALA A 98 -5.03 -10.01 4.58
N SER A 99 -5.15 -8.90 5.28
CA SER A 99 -6.38 -8.10 5.31
C SER A 99 -6.26 -6.76 4.57
N ASP A 100 -5.18 -6.55 3.82
CA ASP A 100 -5.04 -5.32 3.03
C ASP A 100 -5.99 -5.35 1.82
N THR A 101 -6.83 -4.33 1.74
CA THR A 101 -7.78 -4.12 0.64
C THR A 101 -7.37 -2.99 -0.29
N VAL A 102 -6.38 -2.17 0.09
CA VAL A 102 -5.94 -0.98 -0.65
C VAL A 102 -4.69 -1.30 -1.46
N PHE A 103 -3.69 -1.95 -0.86
CA PHE A 103 -2.39 -2.22 -1.50
C PHE A 103 -2.20 -3.71 -1.85
N ALA A 104 -3.30 -4.45 -2.00
CA ALA A 104 -3.28 -5.87 -2.33
C ALA A 104 -2.39 -6.16 -3.56
N GLY A 105 -1.39 -7.04 -3.37
CA GLY A 105 -0.45 -7.45 -4.42
C GLY A 105 0.77 -6.55 -4.60
N GLN A 106 0.83 -5.37 -3.99
CA GLN A 106 2.02 -4.51 -4.03
C GLN A 106 3.23 -5.20 -3.41
N ALA A 107 3.04 -5.92 -2.29
CA ALA A 107 4.12 -6.62 -1.61
C ALA A 107 4.79 -7.68 -2.51
N ALA A 108 3.99 -8.45 -3.24
CA ALA A 108 4.51 -9.42 -4.20
C ALA A 108 5.26 -8.72 -5.36
N LYS A 109 4.72 -7.59 -5.86
CA LYS A 109 5.37 -6.78 -6.91
C LYS A 109 6.73 -6.25 -6.45
N LEU A 110 6.82 -5.69 -5.25
CA LEU A 110 8.08 -5.20 -4.68
C LEU A 110 9.08 -6.33 -4.44
N ALA A 111 8.66 -7.44 -3.83
CA ALA A 111 9.54 -8.57 -3.56
C ALA A 111 10.16 -9.16 -4.84
N GLY A 112 9.40 -9.24 -5.92
CA GLY A 112 9.89 -9.68 -7.22
C GLY A 112 10.98 -8.78 -7.82
N LYS A 113 10.97 -7.48 -7.51
CA LYS A 113 11.96 -6.51 -7.98
C LYS A 113 13.25 -6.49 -7.14
N LEU A 114 13.17 -6.95 -5.90
CA LEU A 114 14.27 -6.92 -4.94
C LEU A 114 15.08 -8.23 -4.90
N VAL A 115 14.80 -9.21 -5.76
CA VAL A 115 15.58 -10.47 -5.82
C VAL A 115 17.04 -10.19 -6.18
N PRO A 116 18.04 -10.79 -5.50
CA PRO A 116 17.96 -11.77 -4.41
C PRO A 116 17.94 -11.17 -2.99
N ASN A 117 17.93 -9.84 -2.87
CA ASN A 117 18.07 -9.10 -1.61
C ASN A 117 16.77 -9.02 -0.77
N CYS A 118 15.80 -9.91 -0.99
CA CYS A 118 14.48 -9.82 -0.37
C CYS A 118 14.13 -11.07 0.43
N VAL A 119 13.60 -10.85 1.64
CA VAL A 119 12.84 -11.85 2.40
C VAL A 119 11.39 -11.38 2.50
N MET A 120 10.47 -12.16 1.92
CA MET A 120 9.05 -11.85 1.93
C MET A 120 8.31 -12.65 3.00
N PHE A 121 7.46 -12.00 3.77
CA PHE A 121 6.52 -12.62 4.70
C PHE A 121 5.09 -12.43 4.22
N MET A 122 4.38 -13.55 4.03
CA MET A 122 2.95 -13.58 3.69
C MET A 122 2.21 -14.41 4.76
N PRO A 123 1.42 -13.79 5.65
CA PRO A 123 0.51 -14.51 6.51
C PRO A 123 -0.58 -15.16 5.67
N LYS A 124 -0.89 -16.44 5.93
CA LYS A 124 -1.98 -17.14 5.23
C LYS A 124 -3.31 -16.42 5.51
N LYS A 125 -4.05 -16.03 4.46
CA LYS A 125 -5.50 -15.85 4.54
C LYS A 125 -6.09 -17.24 4.87
N ASP A 126 -6.78 -17.38 5.99
CA ASP A 126 -7.53 -18.55 6.47
C ASP A 126 -7.09 -19.94 5.96
N VAL A 127 -6.60 -20.77 6.89
CA VAL A 127 -6.10 -22.14 6.67
C VAL A 127 -7.19 -23.12 6.15
N THR A 128 -8.43 -22.69 5.92
CA THR A 128 -9.56 -23.58 5.62
C THR A 128 -9.96 -23.68 4.15
N LYS A 129 -9.49 -22.84 3.22
CA LYS A 129 -9.79 -23.00 1.78
C LYS A 129 -8.67 -22.53 0.86
N PHE A 130 -7.77 -23.43 0.47
CA PHE A 130 -6.94 -23.26 -0.73
C PHE A 130 -7.32 -24.32 -1.76
N ASN A 131 -8.08 -23.89 -2.76
CA ASN A 131 -8.59 -24.74 -3.83
C ASN A 131 -7.53 -24.93 -4.93
N GLY A 132 -6.71 -25.97 -4.78
CA GLY A 132 -6.20 -26.75 -5.92
C GLY A 132 -4.92 -26.31 -6.64
N MET A 133 -4.28 -25.18 -6.30
CA MET A 133 -3.07 -24.75 -7.01
C MET A 133 -1.78 -25.03 -6.22
N LYS A 134 -1.00 -26.01 -6.68
CA LYS A 134 0.34 -26.32 -6.14
C LYS A 134 1.34 -25.27 -6.62
N ILE A 135 1.60 -24.25 -5.79
CA ILE A 135 2.86 -23.50 -5.87
C ILE A 135 3.81 -24.17 -4.87
N LYS A 136 4.98 -24.61 -5.35
CA LYS A 136 6.07 -25.11 -4.48
C LYS A 136 6.62 -23.94 -3.67
N ALA A 137 5.92 -23.56 -2.61
CA ALA A 137 6.47 -22.69 -1.57
C ALA A 137 7.46 -23.54 -0.76
N ASN A 138 8.74 -23.18 -0.79
CA ASN A 138 9.69 -23.64 0.21
C ASN A 138 9.24 -23.08 1.55
N LEU A 139 8.48 -23.89 2.30
CA LEU A 139 8.12 -23.62 3.69
C LEU A 139 9.41 -23.54 4.50
N VAL A 140 9.86 -22.33 4.82
CA VAL A 140 10.68 -22.14 6.00
C VAL A 140 9.70 -22.03 7.17
N ASN A 141 9.64 -23.08 7.98
CA ASN A 141 8.82 -23.14 9.18
C ASN A 141 9.20 -21.99 10.11
N LEU A 142 8.22 -21.34 10.75
CA LEU A 142 8.41 -20.29 11.74
C LEU A 142 9.34 -20.74 12.88
N ALA A 143 9.40 -22.05 13.17
CA ALA A 143 10.36 -22.63 14.11
C ALA A 143 11.83 -22.46 13.68
N THR A 144 12.12 -22.44 12.38
CA THR A 144 13.48 -22.24 11.84
C THR A 144 13.89 -20.77 11.93
N LEU A 145 12.95 -19.83 11.77
CA LEU A 145 13.24 -18.39 11.89
C LEU A 145 13.53 -17.97 13.34
N VAL A 146 12.88 -18.63 14.32
CA VAL A 146 13.16 -18.46 15.75
C VAL A 146 14.52 -19.07 16.11
N ALA A 147 14.86 -20.25 15.56
CA ALA A 147 16.16 -20.87 15.81
C ALA A 147 17.35 -20.00 15.31
N VAL A 148 17.24 -19.45 14.10
CA VAL A 148 18.29 -18.56 13.55
C VAL A 148 18.44 -17.26 14.36
N SER A 149 17.35 -16.76 14.94
CA SER A 149 17.38 -15.54 15.77
C SER A 149 17.95 -15.79 17.16
N VAL A 150 17.76 -16.98 17.74
CA VAL A 150 18.33 -17.35 19.05
C VAL A 150 19.83 -17.67 18.92
N ASP A 151 20.27 -18.31 17.84
CA ASP A 151 21.70 -18.59 17.60
C ASP A 151 22.52 -17.31 17.27
N LEU A 152 21.90 -16.31 16.61
CA LEU A 152 22.56 -15.01 16.38
C LEU A 152 22.68 -14.16 17.66
N LEU A 153 21.81 -14.38 18.64
CA LEU A 153 21.85 -13.69 19.94
C LEU A 153 22.80 -14.38 20.93
N ALA A 154 22.95 -15.71 20.84
CA ALA A 154 23.88 -16.47 21.68
C ALA A 154 25.36 -16.33 21.27
N SER A 155 25.65 -15.90 20.04
CA SER A 155 27.03 -15.72 19.53
C SER A 155 27.60 -14.30 19.72
N ARG A 156 26.90 -13.44 20.47
CA ARG A 156 27.30 -12.04 20.74
C ARG A 156 27.65 -11.73 22.20
N ASN A 157 27.92 -12.72 23.04
CA ASN A 157 28.56 -12.55 24.35
C ASN A 157 29.81 -13.42 24.47
#